data_AF-A0A7W1Q053-F1
#
_entry.id   AF-A0A7W1Q053-F1
#
_cell.length_a   1.000
_cell.length_b   1.000
_cell.length_c   1.000
_cell.angle_alpha   90.00
_cell.angle_beta   90.00
_cell.angle_gamma   90.00
#
_symmetry.space_group_name_H-M   'P 1'
#
loop_
_entity.id
_entity.type
_entity.pdbx_description
1 polymer ?
#
loop_
_entity_poly.entity_id
_entity_poly.type
_entity_poly.pdbx_seq_one_letter_code
_entity_poly.pdbx_strand_id
1 'polypeptide(L)' 'MTVETAARRGRGRRPAAEVREAVLAAAAAMLLDGGMRDITFEKVAARAGASKMTLYKWWPTPGALAFDAYFAATAPA' A
#
# COMPACT_ATOMS: atom_id res chain seq x y z
N MET A 1 -10.28 -39.82 -12.55
CA MET A 1 -10.92 -38.52 -12.86
C MET A 1 -11.30 -37.87 -11.54
N THR A 2 -10.39 -37.08 -10.96
CA THR A 2 -10.65 -36.32 -9.72
C THR A 2 -11.16 -34.94 -10.09
N VAL A 3 -12.36 -34.62 -9.64
CA VAL A 3 -13.04 -33.35 -9.90
C VAL A 3 -12.41 -32.29 -9.00
N GLU A 4 -11.64 -31.37 -9.58
CA GLU A 4 -11.11 -30.20 -8.88
C GLU A 4 -12.29 -29.27 -8.55
N THR A 5 -12.66 -29.24 -7.28
CA THR A 5 -13.77 -28.40 -6.80
C THR A 5 -13.26 -26.97 -6.71
N ALA A 6 -13.55 -26.16 -7.72
CA ALA A 6 -13.29 -24.73 -7.74
C ALA A 6 -14.01 -24.06 -6.55
N ALA A 7 -13.24 -23.78 -5.49
CA ALA A 7 -13.72 -23.05 -4.33
C ALA A 7 -14.18 -21.66 -4.79
N ARG A 8 -15.47 -21.37 -4.56
CA ARG A 8 -16.10 -20.07 -4.83
C ARG A 8 -15.34 -19.00 -4.06
N ARG A 9 -14.51 -18.22 -4.76
CA ARG A 9 -13.89 -17.00 -4.23
C ARG A 9 -14.99 -15.96 -4.00
N GLY A 10 -15.69 -16.05 -2.88
CA GLY A 10 -16.52 -14.92 -2.42
C GLY A 10 -15.62 -13.69 -2.41
N ARG A 11 -16.08 -12.57 -2.99
CA ARG A 11 -15.34 -11.29 -3.18
C ARG A 11 -14.42 -11.03 -1.97
N GLY A 12 -13.20 -11.55 -2.07
CA GLY A 12 -12.34 -11.76 -0.93
C GLY A 12 -11.60 -10.47 -0.66
N ARG A 13 -11.43 -10.14 0.62
CA ARG A 13 -10.59 -9.04 1.07
C ARG A 13 -9.28 -9.02 0.27
N ARG A 14 -8.94 -7.89 -0.36
CA ARG A 14 -7.67 -7.69 -1.08
C ARG A 14 -6.50 -8.22 -0.21
N PRO A 15 -5.59 -9.05 -0.76
CA PRO A 15 -4.43 -9.51 -0.04
C PRO A 15 -3.63 -8.35 0.59
N ALA A 16 -3.12 -8.57 1.80
CA ALA A 16 -2.37 -7.55 2.53
C ALA A 16 -1.13 -7.07 1.76
N ALA A 17 -0.47 -7.96 1.00
CA ALA A 17 0.66 -7.62 0.14
C ALA A 17 0.26 -6.63 -0.96
N GLU A 18 -0.81 -6.91 -1.71
CA GLU A 18 -1.32 -5.99 -2.74
C GLU A 18 -1.74 -4.63 -2.18
N VAL A 19 -2.30 -4.61 -0.97
CA VAL A 19 -2.64 -3.35 -0.29
C VAL A 19 -1.36 -2.59 0.10
N ARG A 20 -0.32 -3.29 0.59
CA ARG A 20 0.96 -2.68 0.94
C ARG A 20 1.65 -2.11 -0.29
N GLU A 21 1.70 -2.86 -1.39
CA GLU A 21 2.26 -2.39 -2.67
C GLU A 21 1.53 -1.15 -3.19
N ALA A 22 0.19 -1.17 -3.19
CA ALA A 22 -0.60 -0.01 -3.62
C ALA A 22 -0.34 1.23 -2.74
N VAL A 23 -0.15 1.05 -1.43
CA VAL A 23 0.19 2.13 -0.50
C VAL A 23 1.59 2.69 -0.78
N LEU A 24 2.58 1.82 -0.98
CA LEU A 24 3.95 2.24 -1.29
C LEU A 24 4.02 2.97 -2.62
N ALA A 25 3.35 2.47 -3.66
CA ALA A 25 3.28 3.12 -4.97
C ALA A 25 2.60 4.49 -4.89
N ALA A 26 1.48 4.60 -4.15
CA ALA A 26 0.78 5.86 -3.96
C ALA A 26 1.64 6.89 -3.20
N ALA A 27 2.30 6.46 -2.12
CA ALA A 27 3.18 7.30 -1.34
C ALA A 27 4.42 7.74 -2.12
N ALA A 28 5.03 6.85 -2.92
CA ALA A 28 6.19 7.16 -3.75
C ALA A 28 5.85 8.22 -4.80
N ALA A 29 4.74 8.06 -5.53
CA ALA A 29 4.29 9.06 -6.49
C ALA A 29 4.09 10.44 -5.82
N MET A 30 3.39 10.48 -4.70
CA MET A 30 3.19 11.74 -3.96
C MET A 30 4.49 12.34 -3.45
N LEU A 31 5.43 11.51 -3.00
CA LEU A 31 6.72 11.96 -2.48
C LEU A 31 7.60 12.55 -3.58
N LEU A 32 7.61 11.92 -4.76
CA LEU A 32 8.40 12.37 -5.91
C LEU A 32 7.81 13.62 -6.56
N ASP A 33 6.47 13.77 -6.55
CA ASP A 33 5.78 14.91 -7.15
C ASP A 33 5.73 16.14 -6.21
N GLY A 34 5.41 15.93 -4.92
CA GLY A 34 5.09 17.00 -3.96
C GLY A 34 5.97 17.04 -2.71
N GLY A 35 6.86 16.07 -2.54
CA GLY A 35 7.76 15.98 -1.39
C GLY A 35 7.07 15.57 -0.08
N MET A 36 7.83 15.63 1.02
CA MET A 36 7.41 15.11 2.34
C MET A 36 6.16 15.77 2.91
N ARG A 37 5.88 17.04 2.57
CA ARG A 37 4.72 17.78 3.10
C ARG A 37 3.39 17.19 2.63
N ASP A 38 3.38 16.50 1.51
CA ASP A 38 2.17 15.86 0.98
C ASP A 38 1.92 14.46 1.54
N ILE A 39 2.88 13.87 2.24
CA ILE A 39 2.73 12.54 2.81
C ILE A 39 1.99 12.61 4.15
N THR A 40 0.70 12.26 4.10
CA THR A 40 -0.11 11.98 5.28
C THR A 40 -0.82 10.64 5.12
N PHE A 41 -1.07 9.92 6.22
CA PHE A 41 -1.79 8.65 6.15
C PHE A 41 -3.19 8.80 5.56
N GLU A 42 -3.83 9.95 5.73
CA GLU A 42 -5.11 10.24 5.10
C GLU A 42 -5.03 10.32 3.59
N LYS A 43 -4.14 11.17 3.06
CA LYS A 43 -3.98 11.34 1.61
C LYS A 43 -3.54 10.02 0.95
N VAL A 44 -2.59 9.31 1.56
CA VAL A 44 -2.09 8.04 1.02
C VAL A 44 -3.16 6.95 1.08
N ALA A 45 -3.89 6.80 2.20
CA ALA A 45 -4.96 5.81 2.31
C ALA A 45 -6.06 6.03 1.25
N ALA A 46 -6.46 7.29 1.05
CA ALA A 46 -7.42 7.66 0.02
C ALA A 46 -6.92 7.32 -1.39
N ARG A 47 -5.66 7.64 -1.71
CA ARG A 47 -5.06 7.36 -3.03
C ARG A 47 -4.86 5.86 -3.28
N ALA A 48 -4.49 5.09 -2.26
CA ALA A 48 -4.21 3.65 -2.38
C ALA A 48 -5.46 2.76 -2.28
N GLY A 49 -6.62 3.34 -1.95
CA GLY A 49 -7.84 2.57 -1.65
C GLY A 49 -7.66 1.67 -0.43
N ALA A 50 -6.96 2.18 0.59
CA ALA A 50 -6.67 1.49 1.85
C ALA A 50 -7.33 2.21 3.04
N SER A 51 -7.43 1.54 4.19
CA SER A 51 -7.93 2.18 5.42
C SER A 51 -6.79 2.84 6.19
N LYS A 52 -7.03 3.99 6.86
CA LYS A 52 -6.02 4.62 7.73
C LYS A 52 -5.51 3.64 8.80
N MET A 53 -6.40 2.81 9.36
CA MET A 53 -6.04 1.77 10.34
C MET A 53 -5.03 0.75 9.79
N THR A 54 -5.15 0.38 8.52
CA THR A 54 -4.18 -0.52 7.85
C THR A 54 -2.79 0.13 7.78
N LEU A 55 -2.71 1.43 7.49
CA LEU A 55 -1.43 2.14 7.46
C LEU A 55 -0.82 2.26 8.85
N TYR A 56 -1.60 2.64 9.87
CA TYR A 56 -1.13 2.71 11.27
C TYR A 56 -0.58 1.38 11.79
N LYS A 57 -1.06 0.23 11.27
CA LYS A 57 -0.54 -1.09 11.63
C LYS A 57 0.89 -1.33 11.11
N TRP A 58 1.23 -0.76 9.96
CA TRP A 58 2.50 -1.03 9.27
C TRP A 58 3.54 0.05 9.48
N TRP A 59 3.12 1.31 9.60
CA TRP A 59 4.04 2.43 9.79
C TRP A 59 3.65 3.27 11.00
N PRO A 60 4.58 3.52 11.93
CA PRO A 60 4.31 4.33 13.12
C PRO A 60 4.16 5.82 12.78
N THR A 61 4.75 6.29 11.67
CA THR A 61 4.73 7.69 11.26
C THR A 61 4.62 7.83 9.74
N PRO A 62 4.12 8.98 9.23
CA PRO A 62 4.16 9.27 7.78
C PRO A 62 5.58 9.28 7.21
N GLY A 63 6.58 9.66 8.02
CA GLY A 63 7.99 9.60 7.63
C GLY A 63 8.50 8.17 7.40
N ALA A 64 8.09 7.21 8.24
CA ALA A 64 8.43 5.80 8.06
C ALA A 64 7.83 5.24 6.76
N LEU A 65 6.59 5.62 6.45
CA LEU A 65 5.95 5.27 5.18
C LEU A 65 6.66 5.91 3.98
N ALA A 66 7.02 7.19 4.07
CA ALA A 66 7.73 7.89 3.00
C ALA A 66 9.10 7.26 2.70
N PHE A 67 9.84 6.87 3.74
CA PHE A 67 11.12 6.20 3.60
C PHE A 67 10.97 4.84 2.90
N ASP A 68 10.03 4.01 3.35
CA ASP A 68 9.76 2.69 2.77
C ASP A 68 9.29 2.82 1.30
N ALA A 69 8.46 3.82 1.02
CA ALA A 69 7.99 4.11 -0.34
C ALA A 69 9.12 4.60 -1.27
N TYR A 70 9.98 5.50 -0.79
CA TYR A 70 11.17 5.94 -1.53
C TYR A 70 12.07 4.74 -1.84
N PHE A 71 12.39 3.94 -0.82
CA PHE A 71 13.25 2.78 -0.99
C PHE A 71 12.64 1.77 -1.97
N ALA A 72 11.34 1.46 -1.86
CA ALA A 72 10.66 0.57 -2.79
C ALA A 72 10.66 1.08 -4.24
N ALA A 73 10.65 2.41 -4.45
CA ALA A 73 10.68 3.00 -5.78
C ALA A 73 12.08 3.12 -6.40
N THR A 74 13.14 3.17 -5.57
CA THR A 74 14.52 3.33 -6.03
C THR A 74 15.39 2.09 -5.88
N ALA A 75 14.90 1.05 -5.21
CA ALA A 75 15.62 -0.21 -5.08
C ALA A 75 15.84 -0.82 -6.47
N PRO A 76 17.07 -1.29 -6.78
CA PRO A 76 17.31 -2.03 -8.01
C PRO A 76 16.48 -3.32 -8.01
N ALA A 77 15.97 -3.70 -9.18
CA ALA A 77 15.20 -4.92 -9.41
C ALA A 77 16.00 -6.19 -9.13
#